data_AF-A0A971XXI3-F1
#
_entry.id   AF-A0A971XXI3-F1
#
_cell.length_a   1.000
_cell.length_b   1.000
_cell.length_c   1.000
_cell.angle_alpha   90.00
_cell.angle_beta   90.00
_cell.angle_gamma   90.00
#
_symmetry.space_group_name_H-M   'P 1'
#
loop_
_entity.id
_entity.type
_entity.pdbx_description
1 polymer ?
#
loop_
_entity_poly.entity_id
_entity_poly.type
_entity_poly.pdbx_seq_one_letter_code
_entity_poly.pdbx_strand_id
1 'polypeptide(L)' 'PPACSGFLYTIQPGDTYFLLAQRFGTTVNAIQQANPGVNPNNLQIGQVICIPA' A
#
# COMPACT_ATOMS: atom_id res chain seq x y z
N PRO A 1 10.02 -14.82 0.03
CA PRO A 1 9.05 -13.69 0.02
C PRO A 1 9.33 -12.77 -1.17
N PRO A 2 8.36 -12.45 -2.04
CA PRO A 2 8.63 -11.49 -3.10
C PRO A 2 9.00 -10.18 -2.40
N ALA A 3 10.22 -9.72 -2.64
CA ALA A 3 10.71 -8.46 -2.11
C ALA A 3 9.78 -7.34 -2.61
N CYS A 4 9.43 -6.40 -1.74
CA CYS A 4 8.68 -5.22 -2.16
C CYS A 4 9.45 -4.52 -3.29
N SER A 5 8.82 -4.32 -4.45
CA SER A 5 9.44 -3.67 -5.62
C SER A 5 9.58 -2.15 -5.49
N GLY A 6 9.29 -1.60 -4.31
CA GLY A 6 9.54 -0.22 -3.94
C GLY A 6 9.96 -0.15 -2.48
N PHE A 7 9.14 0.46 -1.62
CA PHE A 7 9.45 0.59 -0.20
C PHE A 7 8.29 0.14 0.69
N LEU A 8 8.61 -0.22 1.93
CA LEU A 8 7.61 -0.59 2.93
C LEU A 8 7.06 0.67 3.61
N TYR A 9 5.73 0.74 3.71
CA TYR A 9 5.01 1.83 4.34
C TYR A 9 4.13 1.29 5.46
N THR A 10 4.14 1.98 6.60
CA THR A 10 3.28 1.64 7.74
C THR A 10 2.03 2.50 7.68
N ILE A 11 0.86 1.87 7.59
CA ILE A 11 -0.43 2.54 7.52
C ILE A 11 -0.65 3.45 8.72
N GLN A 12 -1.05 4.68 8.43
CA GLN A 12 -1.41 5.72 9.39
C GLN A 12 -2.94 5.94 9.42
N PRO A 13 -3.47 6.56 10.49
CA PRO A 13 -4.88 6.90 10.55
C PRO A 13 -5.32 7.76 9.36
N GLY A 14 -6.41 7.34 8.69
CA GLY A 14 -6.96 8.03 7.53
C GLY A 14 -6.36 7.64 6.18
N ASP A 15 -5.34 6.77 6.16
CA ASP A 15 -4.78 6.28 4.91
C ASP A 15 -5.78 5.42 4.12
N THR A 16 -5.75 5.61 2.81
CA THR A 16 -6.42 4.74 1.84
C THR A 16 -5.45 4.47 0.70
N TYR A 17 -5.62 3.36 -0.03
CA TYR A 17 -4.81 3.11 -1.21
C TYR A 17 -4.89 4.24 -2.24
N PHE A 18 -6.03 4.93 -2.34
CA PHE A 18 -6.18 6.08 -3.23
C PHE A 18 -5.26 7.23 -2.84
N LEU A 19 -5.27 7.63 -1.57
CA LEU A 19 -4.42 8.72 -1.07
C LEU A 19 -2.93 8.36 -1.14
N LEU A 20 -2.58 7.11 -0.84
CA LEU A 20 -1.20 6.64 -0.93
C LEU A 20 -0.71 6.57 -2.38
N ALA A 21 -1.55 6.13 -3.32
CA ALA A 21 -1.24 6.14 -4.74
C ALA A 21 -0.94 7.55 -5.25
N GLN A 22 -1.80 8.52 -4.90
CA GLN A 22 -1.60 9.92 -5.26
C GLN A 22 -0.32 10.49 -4.61
N ARG A 23 -0.11 10.22 -3.31
CA ARG A 23 1.04 10.74 -2.55
C ARG A 23 2.37 10.25 -3.09
N PHE A 24 2.44 8.98 -3.51
CA PHE A 24 3.69 8.35 -3.94
C PHE A 24 3.83 8.21 -5.45
N GLY A 25 2.92 8.80 -6.22
CA GLY A 25 3.01 8.80 -7.69
C GLY A 25 2.85 7.41 -8.31
N THR A 26 2.01 6.55 -7.73
CA THR A 26 1.71 5.20 -8.25
C THR A 26 0.20 5.05 -8.49
N THR A 27 -0.29 3.83 -8.74
CA THR A 27 -1.71 3.55 -8.93
C THR A 27 -2.25 2.64 -7.83
N VAL A 28 -3.55 2.77 -7.51
CA VAL A 28 -4.24 1.87 -6.58
C VAL A 28 -4.09 0.40 -7.00
N ASN A 29 -4.16 0.14 -8.30
CA ASN A 29 -4.01 -1.21 -8.85
C ASN A 29 -2.60 -1.76 -8.60
N ALA A 30 -1.55 -0.96 -8.81
CA ALA A 30 -0.18 -1.36 -8.50
C ALA A 30 0.02 -1.67 -7.01
N ILE A 31 -0.55 -0.84 -6.12
CA ILE A 31 -0.51 -1.12 -4.66
C ILE A 31 -1.26 -2.42 -4.33
N GLN A 32 -2.42 -2.68 -4.93
CA GLN A 32 -3.15 -3.94 -4.72
C GLN A 32 -2.35 -5.16 -5.17
N GLN A 33 -1.74 -5.10 -6.36
CA GLN A 33 -0.93 -6.19 -6.89
C GLN A 33 0.31 -6.45 -6.04
N ALA A 34 0.95 -5.41 -5.52
CA ALA A 34 2.11 -5.52 -4.64
C ALA A 34 1.79 -6.10 -3.25
N ASN A 35 0.51 -6.14 -2.86
CA ASN A 35 0.06 -6.56 -1.53
C ASN A 35 -1.03 -7.64 -1.61
N PRO A 36 -0.71 -8.83 -2.16
CA PRO A 36 -1.68 -9.92 -2.25
C PRO A 36 -2.17 -10.32 -0.85
N GLY A 37 -3.49 -10.41 -0.69
CA GLY A 37 -4.13 -10.75 0.59
C GLY A 37 -4.43 -9.57 1.51
N VAL A 38 -4.04 -8.34 1.16
CA VAL A 38 -4.45 -7.14 1.89
C VAL A 38 -5.79 -6.63 1.39
N ASN A 39 -6.75 -6.43 2.29
CA ASN A 39 -8.03 -5.82 1.97
C ASN A 39 -7.91 -4.27 1.94
N PRO A 40 -8.03 -3.63 0.78
CA PRO A 40 -7.90 -2.17 0.64
C PRO A 40 -9.00 -1.39 1.38
N ASN A 41 -10.14 -2.01 1.66
CA ASN A 41 -11.27 -1.40 2.38
C ASN A 41 -11.19 -1.63 3.90
N ASN A 42 -10.16 -2.33 4.38
CA ASN A 42 -9.97 -2.64 5.80
C ASN A 42 -8.49 -2.57 6.21
N LEU A 43 -7.83 -1.46 5.85
CA LEU A 43 -6.44 -1.21 6.25
C LEU A 43 -6.37 -0.98 7.76
N GLN A 44 -5.43 -1.66 8.41
CA GLN A 44 -5.22 -1.52 9.85
C GLN A 44 -4.10 -0.53 10.13
N ILE A 45 -4.28 0.36 11.10
CA ILE A 45 -3.22 1.26 11.56
C ILE A 45 -2.05 0.40 12.08
N GLY A 46 -0.82 0.74 11.68
CA GLY A 46 0.38 -0.05 12.01
C GLY A 46 0.63 -1.23 11.07
N GLN A 47 -0.29 -1.54 10.15
CA GLN A 47 -0.05 -2.54 9.12
C GLN A 47 1.06 -2.07 8.17
N VAL A 48 1.98 -2.98 7.83
CA VAL A 48 3.01 -2.71 6.83
C VAL A 48 2.54 -3.21 5.46
N ILE A 49 2.61 -2.35 4.46
CA ILE A 49 2.33 -2.65 3.06
C ILE A 49 3.51 -2.25 2.17
N CYS A 50 3.60 -2.84 0.99
CA CYS A 50 4.52 -2.43 -0.07
C CYS A 50 3.92 -1.30 -0.91
N ILE A 51 4.68 -0.22 -1.10
CA ILE A 51 4.39 0.82 -2.10
C ILE A 51 5.36 0.64 -3.26
N PRO A 52 4.89 0.23 -4.45
CA PRO A 52 5.75 0.06 -5.61
C PRO A 52 6.19 1.42 -6.18
N ALA A 53 7.44 1.48 -6.67
CA ALA A 53 7.99 2.62 -7.41
C ALA A 53 7.60 2.58 -8.88
#